data_AF-A0A445B6M3-F1
#
_entry.id   AF-A0A445B6M3-F1
#
_cell.length_a   1.000
_cell.length_b   1.000
_cell.length_c   1.000
_cell.angle_alpha   90.00
_cell.angle_beta   90.00
_cell.angle_gamma   90.00
#
_symmetry.space_group_name_H-M   'P 1'
#
loop_
_entity.id
_entity.type
_entity.pdbx_description
1 polymer ?
#
loop_
_entity_poly.entity_id
_entity_poly.type
_entity_poly.pdbx_seq_one_letter_code
_entity_poly.pdbx_strand_id
1 'polypeptide(L)'
;MNICEHCGYHLKMRNSDRIELSIDPGTWNPMDEDMVSMDPIEFHSEEESESCAAVAAESSTEHDIALLSKRAGQKIERYFVLE
;
A
#
# COMPACT_ATOMS: atom_id res chain seq x y z
N MET A 1 10.00 15.01 -6.55
CA MET A 1 9.59 14.15 -7.68
C MET A 1 10.28 12.81 -7.49
N ASN A 2 9.55 11.71 -7.30
CA ASN A 2 10.15 10.42 -6.93
C ASN A 2 10.41 9.56 -8.19
N ILE A 3 11.59 9.73 -8.77
CA ILE A 3 12.00 9.05 -10.01
C ILE A 3 13.31 8.32 -9.71
N CYS A 4 13.42 7.07 -10.14
CA CYS A 4 14.69 6.33 -10.06
C CYS A 4 15.72 6.95 -11.00
N GLU A 5 16.85 7.42 -10.48
CA GLU A 5 17.90 8.08 -11.28
C GLU A 5 18.62 7.13 -12.25
N HIS A 6 18.56 5.82 -12.01
CA HIS A 6 19.20 4.82 -12.86
C HIS A 6 18.33 4.36 -14.04
N CYS A 7 17.01 4.31 -13.87
CA CYS A 7 16.11 3.76 -14.90
C CYS A 7 14.96 4.70 -15.33
N GLY A 8 14.78 5.85 -14.67
CA GLY A 8 13.71 6.81 -14.98
C GLY A 8 12.31 6.36 -14.57
N TYR A 9 12.17 5.24 -13.86
CA TYR A 9 10.87 4.74 -13.41
C TYR A 9 10.26 5.63 -12.31
N HIS A 10 8.95 5.81 -12.39
CA HIS A 10 8.17 6.58 -11.42
C HIS A 10 7.87 5.73 -10.19
N LEU A 11 8.53 6.06 -9.08
CA LEU A 11 8.34 5.38 -7.81
C LEU A 11 7.05 5.87 -7.15
N LYS A 12 6.44 5.01 -6.32
CA LYS A 12 5.25 5.39 -5.55
C LYS A 12 5.58 6.59 -4.66
N MET A 13 4.68 7.57 -4.65
CA MET A 13 4.76 8.76 -3.81
C MET A 13 3.58 8.78 -2.83
N ARG A 14 3.78 9.37 -1.66
CA ARG A 14 2.66 9.64 -0.77
C ARG A 14 1.79 10.74 -1.37
N ASN A 15 0.48 10.67 -1.11
CA ASN A 15 -0.46 11.66 -1.62
C ASN A 15 -0.15 13.07 -1.07
N SER A 16 0.32 13.17 0.18
CA SER A 16 0.82 14.42 0.78
C SER A 16 1.91 15.06 -0.08
N ASP A 17 2.95 14.29 -0.41
CA ASP A 17 4.10 14.78 -1.15
C ASP A 17 3.70 15.25 -2.55
N ARG A 18 2.69 14.60 -3.16
CA ARG A 18 2.14 15.05 -4.45
C ARG A 18 1.42 16.38 -4.33
N ILE A 19 0.64 16.59 -3.28
CA ILE A 19 -0.10 17.85 -3.04
C ILE A 19 0.90 18.99 -2.79
N GLU A 20 1.86 18.78 -1.90
CA GLU A 20 2.89 19.77 -1.55
C GLU A 20 3.77 20.16 -2.74
N LEU A 21 4.09 19.21 -3.63
CA LEU A 21 4.87 19.51 -4.83
C LEU A 21 4.09 20.25 -5.92
N SER A 22 2.76 20.16 -5.91
CA SER A 22 1.92 20.70 -6.99
C SER A 22 1.33 22.08 -6.65
N ILE A 23 1.44 22.50 -5.39
CA ILE A 23 0.72 23.66 -4.85
C ILE A 23 1.72 24.57 -4.13
N ASP A 24 1.50 25.88 -4.22
CA ASP A 24 2.35 26.84 -3.53
C ASP A 24 2.28 26.64 -2.01
N PRO A 25 3.43 26.65 -1.30
CA PRO A 25 3.45 26.45 0.14
C PRO A 25 2.49 27.40 0.87
N GLY A 26 1.71 26.87 1.80
CA GLY A 26 0.76 27.65 2.60
C GLY A 26 -0.53 28.06 1.88
N THR A 27 -0.74 27.64 0.62
CA THR A 27 -2.00 27.90 -0.10
C THR A 27 -2.96 26.71 -0.09
N TRP A 28 -2.50 25.52 0.34
CA TRP A 28 -3.34 24.35 0.49
C TRP A 28 -4.35 24.54 1.62
N ASN A 29 -5.64 24.43 1.30
CA ASN A 29 -6.72 24.38 2.28
C ASN A 29 -7.70 23.24 1.91
N PRO A 30 -7.78 22.18 2.71
CA PRO A 30 -8.68 21.07 2.44
C PRO A 30 -10.13 21.52 2.65
N MET A 31 -11.02 21.11 1.75
CA MET A 31 -12.42 21.57 1.78
C MET A 31 -13.39 20.57 2.41
N ASP A 32 -13.04 19.28 2.46
CA ASP A 32 -13.97 18.21 2.81
C ASP A 32 -13.26 17.07 3.57
N GLU A 33 -12.52 17.40 4.63
CA GLU A 33 -11.79 16.39 5.43
C GLU A 33 -12.71 15.37 6.10
N ASP A 34 -13.95 15.77 6.41
CA ASP A 34 -14.94 14.94 7.09
C ASP A 34 -15.85 14.14 6.13
N MET A 35 -15.54 14.13 4.82
CA MET A 35 -16.32 13.38 3.85
C MET A 35 -16.13 11.87 4.04
N VAL A 36 -17.24 11.16 4.24
CA VAL A 36 -17.28 9.71 4.38
C VAL A 36 -18.00 9.06 3.21
N SER A 37 -17.45 7.95 2.70
CA SER A 37 -18.14 7.15 1.68
C SER A 37 -19.22 6.30 2.32
N MET A 38 -20.44 6.39 1.82
CA MET A 38 -21.49 5.43 2.06
C MET A 38 -21.79 4.70 0.77
N ASP A 39 -22.21 3.44 0.83
CA ASP A 39 -22.66 2.68 -0.33
C ASP A 39 -24.19 2.76 -0.47
N PRO A 40 -24.72 3.64 -1.33
CA PRO A 40 -26.16 3.86 -1.42
C PRO A 40 -26.86 2.77 -2.24
N ILE A 41 -26.10 1.95 -2.98
CA ILE A 41 -26.65 0.91 -3.85
C ILE A 41 -26.56 -0.48 -3.22
N GLU A 42 -26.10 -0.57 -1.95
CA GLU A 42 -25.92 -1.81 -1.20
C GLU A 42 -25.27 -2.90 -2.06
N PHE A 43 -24.12 -2.57 -2.62
CA PHE A 43 -23.36 -3.51 -3.43
C PHE A 43 -22.94 -4.68 -2.54
N HIS A 44 -23.62 -5.81 -2.71
CA HIS A 44 -23.24 -7.08 -2.10
C HIS A 44 -21.97 -7.61 -2.76
N SER A 45 -20.83 -6.94 -2.56
CA SER A 45 -19.53 -7.62 -2.65
C SER A 45 -19.46 -8.63 -1.52
N GLU A 46 -18.93 -9.83 -1.78
CA GLU A 46 -18.67 -10.85 -0.77
C GLU A 46 -17.80 -10.25 0.36
N GLU A 47 -18.48 -9.82 1.42
CA GLU A 47 -17.91 -9.03 2.51
C GLU A 47 -17.24 -9.93 3.53
N GLU A 48 -15.96 -10.25 3.31
CA GLU A 48 -15.09 -10.61 4.42
C GLU A 48 -13.63 -10.25 4.13
N SER A 49 -13.31 -8.96 4.03
CA SER A 49 -11.93 -8.50 4.21
C SER A 49 -11.74 -7.08 4.75
N GLU A 50 -12.79 -6.41 5.23
CA GLU A 50 -12.64 -5.05 5.76
C GLU A 50 -13.40 -4.84 7.07
N SER A 51 -13.16 -5.72 8.05
CA SER A 51 -13.22 -5.30 9.45
C SER A 51 -11.81 -4.93 9.90
N CYS A 52 -11.68 -3.72 10.42
CA CYS A 52 -10.47 -3.15 10.99
C CYS A 52 -9.88 -4.05 12.09
N ALA A 53 -9.11 -5.07 11.71
CA ALA A 53 -8.24 -5.84 12.58
C ALA A 53 -7.11 -6.47 11.74
N ALA A 54 -5.95 -5.81 11.76
CA ALA A 54 -4.66 -6.36 11.39
C ALA A 54 -4.54 -7.01 9.99
N VAL A 55 -4.10 -6.21 9.02
CA VAL A 55 -2.94 -6.66 8.24
C VAL A 55 -1.80 -5.68 8.51
N ALA A 56 -1.05 -6.01 9.56
CA ALA A 56 0.37 -5.71 9.59
C ALA A 56 1.02 -6.37 8.35
N ALA A 57 0.91 -5.68 7.23
CA ALA A 57 1.75 -5.84 6.06
C ALA A 57 2.21 -4.43 5.63
N GLU A 58 2.56 -3.62 6.62
CA GLU A 58 3.51 -2.52 6.41
C GLU A 58 4.79 -3.17 5.85
N SER A 59 5.14 -2.84 4.61
CA SER A 59 6.44 -3.13 3.99
C SER A 59 7.04 -4.52 4.29
N SER A 60 6.35 -5.61 3.98
CA SER A 60 7.03 -6.91 3.93
C SER A 60 7.64 -7.09 2.55
N THR A 61 8.95 -6.87 2.47
CA THR A 61 9.74 -7.33 1.33
C THR A 61 9.73 -8.87 1.32
N GLU A 62 10.07 -9.50 0.20
CA GLU A 62 10.11 -10.98 0.09
C GLU A 62 10.91 -11.67 1.21
N HIS A 63 11.86 -10.94 1.82
CA HIS A 63 12.64 -11.39 2.96
C HIS A 63 11.83 -11.63 4.24
N ASP A 64 10.77 -10.85 4.45
CA ASP A 64 9.92 -10.91 5.63
C ASP A 64 8.97 -12.12 5.55
N ILE A 65 8.53 -12.48 4.34
CA ILE A 65 7.76 -13.72 4.07
C ILE A 65 8.60 -14.96 4.41
N ALA A 66 9.88 -14.97 4.01
CA ALA A 66 10.79 -16.08 4.29
C ALA A 66 11.09 -16.28 5.79
N LEU A 67 11.09 -15.21 6.59
CA LEU A 67 11.28 -15.29 8.04
C LEU A 67 10.04 -15.86 8.74
N LEU A 68 8.84 -15.52 8.26
CA LEU A 68 7.58 -16.10 8.76
C LEU A 68 7.52 -17.62 8.52
N SER A 69 8.00 -18.09 7.37
CA SER A 69 8.09 -19.53 7.06
C SER A 69 9.11 -20.28 7.94
N LYS A 70 10.25 -19.65 8.27
CA LYS A 70 11.26 -20.23 9.18
C LYS A 70 10.74 -20.32 10.62
N ARG A 71 9.93 -19.35 11.07
CA ARG A 71 9.35 -19.33 12.41
C ARG A 71 8.22 -20.37 12.57
N ALA A 72 7.52 -20.69 11.49
CA ALA A 72 6.47 -21.70 11.44
C ALA A 72 6.99 -23.14 11.25
N GLY A 73 8.30 -23.35 11.10
CA GLY A 73 8.89 -24.69 10.90
C GLY A 73 8.39 -25.40 9.63
N GLN A 74 7.83 -24.66 8.68
CA GLN A 74 7.26 -25.22 7.47
C GLN A 74 8.34 -25.26 6.39
N LYS A 75 8.79 -26.46 6.07
CA LYS A 75 9.78 -26.71 5.01
C LYS A 75 9.11 -26.43 3.66
N ILE A 76 9.18 -25.19 3.18
CA ILE A 76 8.68 -24.85 1.84
C ILE A 76 9.63 -25.47 0.83
N GLU A 77 9.27 -26.65 0.32
CA GLU A 77 9.91 -27.21 -0.85
C GLU A 77 9.35 -26.56 -2.11
N ARG A 78 10.25 -25.82 -2.78
CA ARG A 78 10.34 -25.66 -4.23
C ARG A 78 9.15 -24.99 -4.93
N TYR A 79 9.21 -23.67 -5.02
CA TYR A 79 9.08 -22.99 -6.31
C TYR A 79 10.23 -21.99 -6.44
N PHE A 80 11.33 -22.46 -7.03
CA PHE A 80 12.44 -21.65 -7.50
C PHE A 80 12.92 -22.32 -8.78
N VAL A 81 13.00 -21.57 -9.88
CA VAL A 81 13.92 -21.69 -11.04
C VAL A 81 13.27 -20.90 -12.19
N LEU A 82 13.72 -19.65 -12.37
CA LEU A 82 14.46 -19.13 -13.54
C LEU A 82 13.52 -18.59 -14.63
N GLU A 83 13.67 -17.38 -15.18
CA GLU A 83 14.64 -16.29 -15.05
C GLU A 83 13.93 -14.99 -15.48
#